data_AF-F5R7P4-F1
#
_entry.id   AF-F5R7P4-F1
#
_cell.length_a   1.000
_cell.length_b   1.000
_cell.length_c   1.000
_cell.angle_alpha   90.00
_cell.angle_beta   90.00
_cell.angle_gamma   90.00
#
_symmetry.space_group_name_H-M   'P 1'
#
loop_
_entity.id
_entity.type
_entity.pdbx_description
1 polymer ?
#
loop_
_entity_poly.entity_id
_entity_poly.type
_entity_poly.pdbx_seq_one_letter_code
_entity_poly.pdbx_strand_id
1 'polypeptide(L)'
;MCIDRLAATVGRPLNPAGIPLTFTADAPGEPGGYEARIAAFGRVPTRDACWHDLFNALVWLRYPRIKAAMNARHCAEIALRPAGERGPVRDALTQFDEDGLVLVSDDAALIDALRGHRWREAMHQRRAALERARLHVIGHALMDKARAPHVGLCAKVLHLHVDELPGGAADVLANVAAFDRWLASRIEAGQWPATPRDLKPLPVLGLPGMTPDNLDPAYFDDTRQFRPARA
;
A
#
# COMPACT_ATOMS: atom_id res chain seq x y z
N MET A 1 8.78 -20.45 8.02
CA MET A 1 8.15 -21.76 7.66
C MET A 1 6.60 -21.83 7.80
N CYS A 2 5.95 -21.07 8.70
CA CYS A 2 4.48 -21.13 8.88
C CYS A 2 3.69 -20.45 7.74
N ILE A 3 4.16 -19.30 7.24
CA ILE A 3 3.46 -18.55 6.19
C ILE A 3 3.44 -19.27 4.83
N ASP A 4 4.49 -20.01 4.50
CA ASP A 4 4.52 -20.82 3.27
C ASP A 4 3.49 -21.96 3.31
N ARG A 5 3.30 -22.57 4.49
CA ARG A 5 2.23 -23.55 4.71
C ARG A 5 0.85 -22.91 4.59
N LEU A 6 0.66 -21.71 5.15
CA LEU A 6 -0.58 -20.96 4.99
C LEU A 6 -0.88 -20.73 3.50
N ALA A 7 0.12 -20.30 2.72
CA ALA A 7 0.00 -20.11 1.28
C ALA A 7 -0.44 -21.40 0.55
N ALA A 8 0.07 -22.57 0.96
CA ALA A 8 -0.37 -23.84 0.41
C ALA A 8 -1.85 -24.16 0.75
N THR A 9 -2.34 -23.74 1.92
CA THR A 9 -3.73 -23.97 2.35
C THR A 9 -4.73 -23.02 1.69
N VAL A 10 -4.38 -21.73 1.55
CA VAL A 10 -5.30 -20.71 1.02
C VAL A 10 -5.19 -20.53 -0.51
N GLY A 11 -4.25 -21.24 -1.14
CA GLY A 11 -3.90 -21.09 -2.55
C GLY A 11 -2.70 -20.15 -2.72
N ARG A 12 -1.67 -20.64 -3.41
CA ARG A 12 -0.46 -19.86 -3.66
C ARG A 12 -0.75 -18.74 -4.65
N PRO A 13 -0.38 -17.48 -4.34
CA PRO A 13 -0.31 -16.43 -5.34
C PRO A 13 0.57 -16.86 -6.50
N LEU A 14 0.33 -16.29 -7.68
CA LEU A 14 1.17 -16.51 -8.84
C LEU A 14 1.96 -15.24 -9.13
N ASN A 15 3.20 -15.39 -9.56
CA ASN A 15 3.94 -14.27 -10.15
C ASN A 15 3.39 -13.96 -11.57
N PRO A 16 3.88 -12.90 -12.25
CA PRO A 16 3.43 -12.55 -13.60
C PRO A 16 3.63 -13.65 -14.67
N ALA A 17 4.56 -14.57 -14.45
CA ALA A 17 4.83 -15.70 -15.34
C ALA A 17 3.98 -16.96 -14.99
N GLY A 18 3.06 -16.86 -14.03
CA GLY A 18 2.22 -17.98 -13.59
C GLY A 18 2.92 -18.95 -12.63
N ILE A 19 4.10 -18.61 -12.11
CA ILE A 19 4.83 -19.46 -11.16
C ILE A 19 4.23 -19.27 -9.75
N PRO A 20 3.85 -20.35 -9.06
CA PRO A 20 3.37 -20.27 -7.68
C PRO A 20 4.42 -19.70 -6.73
N LEU A 21 4.01 -18.74 -5.89
CA LEU A 21 4.89 -18.11 -4.93
C LEU A 21 5.20 -19.02 -3.74
N THR A 22 6.46 -18.95 -3.31
CA THR A 22 6.98 -19.57 -2.08
C THR A 22 7.56 -18.51 -1.16
N PHE A 23 7.36 -18.68 0.14
CA PHE A 23 7.78 -17.73 1.18
C PHE A 23 8.88 -18.37 2.02
N THR A 24 10.12 -18.14 1.62
CA THR A 24 11.30 -18.80 2.20
C THR A 24 12.42 -17.79 2.39
N ALA A 25 13.33 -18.06 3.33
CA ALA A 25 14.50 -17.21 3.50
C ALA A 25 15.36 -17.23 2.22
N ASP A 26 16.08 -16.13 1.98
CA ASP A 26 16.96 -16.01 0.81
C ASP A 26 17.95 -17.16 0.74
N ALA A 27 18.05 -17.78 -0.44
CA ALA A 27 19.13 -18.70 -0.76
C ALA A 27 20.38 -17.88 -1.14
N PRO A 28 21.55 -18.11 -0.50
CA PRO A 28 22.79 -17.42 -0.88
C PRO A 28 23.13 -17.68 -2.35
N GLY A 29 23.54 -16.63 -3.07
CA GLY A 29 24.10 -16.76 -4.43
C GLY A 29 23.11 -16.68 -5.58
N GLU A 30 21.81 -16.44 -5.34
CA GLU A 30 20.87 -16.16 -6.43
C GLU A 30 21.14 -14.77 -7.05
N PRO A 31 21.38 -14.69 -8.36
CA PRO A 31 21.60 -13.41 -9.02
C PRO A 31 20.30 -12.60 -9.10
N GLY A 32 20.42 -11.28 -9.01
CA GLY A 32 19.33 -10.34 -9.22
C GLY A 32 18.72 -9.74 -7.96
N GLY A 33 18.12 -8.56 -8.11
CA GLY A 33 17.40 -7.88 -7.04
C GLY A 33 16.08 -8.60 -6.68
N TYR A 34 15.47 -8.18 -5.57
CA TYR A 34 14.20 -8.70 -5.04
C TYR A 34 13.14 -8.92 -6.14
N GLU A 35 12.87 -7.91 -6.97
CA GLU A 35 11.84 -7.97 -8.03
C GLU A 35 12.15 -9.02 -9.09
N ALA A 36 13.41 -9.10 -9.52
CA ALA A 36 13.85 -10.06 -10.54
C ALA A 36 13.75 -11.50 -10.05
N ARG A 37 14.05 -11.74 -8.76
CA ARG A 37 13.98 -13.08 -8.15
C ARG A 37 12.54 -13.58 -8.04
N ILE A 38 11.59 -12.70 -7.68
CA ILE A 38 10.16 -13.04 -7.67
C ILE A 38 9.68 -13.37 -9.09
N ALA A 39 10.05 -12.54 -10.08
CA ALA A 39 9.65 -12.74 -11.47
C ALA A 39 10.21 -14.04 -12.06
N ALA A 40 11.48 -14.38 -11.75
CA ALA A 40 12.14 -15.55 -12.30
C ALA A 40 11.78 -16.87 -11.59
N PHE A 41 11.63 -16.85 -10.26
CA PHE A 41 11.58 -18.07 -9.46
C PHE A 41 10.34 -18.19 -8.57
N GLY A 42 9.51 -17.15 -8.48
CA GLY A 42 8.36 -17.13 -7.56
C GLY A 42 8.78 -17.21 -6.10
N ARG A 43 9.95 -16.69 -5.73
CA ARG A 43 10.46 -16.72 -4.35
C ARG A 43 10.33 -15.35 -3.73
N VAL A 44 9.49 -15.23 -2.71
CA VAL A 44 9.38 -14.04 -1.88
C VAL A 44 10.25 -14.26 -0.64
N PRO A 45 11.33 -13.48 -0.48
CA PRO A 45 12.19 -13.56 0.70
C PRO A 45 11.40 -13.41 1.98
N THR A 46 11.54 -14.36 2.90
CA THR A 46 10.87 -14.32 4.20
C THR A 46 11.74 -14.92 5.30
N ARG A 47 12.39 -14.05 6.07
CA ARG A 47 13.24 -14.42 7.21
C ARG A 47 12.39 -14.76 8.43
N ASP A 48 12.87 -15.71 9.23
CA ASP A 48 12.24 -16.03 10.51
C ASP A 48 12.36 -14.83 11.48
N ALA A 49 11.33 -14.64 12.31
CA ALA A 49 11.22 -13.54 13.27
C ALA A 49 11.34 -12.12 12.68
N CYS A 50 11.06 -11.93 11.38
CA CYS A 50 11.03 -10.62 10.74
C CYS A 50 9.59 -10.17 10.45
N TRP A 51 9.12 -9.14 11.16
CA TRP A 51 7.76 -8.60 10.99
C TRP A 51 7.52 -7.97 9.62
N HIS A 52 8.51 -7.21 9.14
CA HIS A 52 8.49 -6.63 7.80
C HIS A 52 8.24 -7.69 6.72
N ASP A 53 9.02 -8.78 6.74
CA ASP A 53 8.87 -9.88 5.77
C ASP A 53 7.53 -10.61 5.94
N LEU A 54 7.06 -10.81 7.17
CA LEU A 54 5.76 -11.41 7.45
C LEU A 54 4.61 -10.56 6.88
N PHE A 55 4.63 -9.24 7.08
CA PHE A 55 3.62 -8.36 6.51
C PHE A 55 3.68 -8.34 4.99
N ASN A 56 4.88 -8.33 4.40
CA ASN A 56 5.02 -8.42 2.95
C ASN A 56 4.40 -9.72 2.40
N ALA A 57 4.65 -10.85 3.06
CA ALA A 57 4.06 -12.14 2.69
C ALA A 57 2.54 -12.15 2.83
N LEU A 58 1.99 -11.56 3.90
CA LEU A 58 0.55 -11.42 4.09
C LEU A 58 -0.09 -10.52 3.02
N VAL A 59 0.59 -9.44 2.60
CA VAL A 59 0.13 -8.57 1.52
C VAL A 59 0.11 -9.33 0.19
N TRP A 60 1.14 -10.15 -0.12
CA TRP A 60 1.12 -11.05 -1.28
C TRP A 60 -0.05 -12.04 -1.26
N LEU A 61 -0.42 -12.57 -0.09
CA LEU A 61 -1.57 -13.46 0.05
C LEU A 61 -2.91 -12.73 -0.08
N ARG A 62 -3.00 -11.50 0.43
CA ARG A 62 -4.25 -10.70 0.44
C ARG A 62 -4.52 -10.02 -0.89
N TYR A 63 -3.47 -9.52 -1.55
CA TYR A 63 -3.51 -8.72 -2.77
C TYR A 63 -2.56 -9.30 -3.84
N PRO A 64 -2.76 -10.57 -4.25
CA PRO A 64 -1.83 -11.27 -5.12
C PRO A 64 -1.69 -10.60 -6.49
N ARG A 65 -2.78 -10.06 -7.05
CA ARG A 65 -2.74 -9.44 -8.38
C ARG A 65 -2.10 -8.06 -8.35
N ILE A 66 -2.39 -7.24 -7.34
CA ILE A 66 -1.72 -5.94 -7.17
C ILE A 66 -0.21 -6.16 -7.08
N LYS A 67 0.24 -7.07 -6.21
CA LYS A 67 1.67 -7.33 -6.02
C LYS A 67 2.33 -7.92 -7.27
N ALA A 68 1.65 -8.81 -8.00
CA ALA A 68 2.15 -9.32 -9.29
C ALA A 68 2.25 -8.19 -10.33
N ALA A 69 1.25 -7.32 -10.46
CA ALA A 69 1.27 -6.19 -11.39
C ALA A 69 2.39 -5.20 -11.04
N MET A 70 2.60 -4.90 -9.76
CA MET A 70 3.72 -4.08 -9.28
C MET A 70 5.08 -4.71 -9.62
N ASN A 71 5.24 -6.01 -9.38
CA ASN A 71 6.46 -6.74 -9.71
C ASN A 71 6.76 -6.74 -11.22
N ALA A 72 5.75 -6.97 -12.05
CA ALA A 72 5.87 -6.90 -13.51
C ALA A 72 6.29 -5.49 -13.96
N ARG A 73 5.65 -4.45 -13.41
CA ARG A 73 5.97 -3.05 -13.72
C ARG A 73 7.38 -2.67 -13.26
N HIS A 74 7.81 -3.14 -12.10
CA HIS A 74 9.20 -2.99 -11.63
C HIS A 74 10.20 -3.62 -12.59
N CYS A 75 9.96 -4.86 -13.03
CA CYS A 75 10.83 -5.55 -13.97
C CYS A 75 10.91 -4.81 -15.31
N ALA A 76 9.78 -4.33 -15.84
CA ALA A 76 9.76 -3.52 -17.06
C ALA A 76 10.58 -2.23 -16.93
N GLU A 77 10.43 -1.48 -15.82
CA GLU A 77 11.19 -0.24 -15.60
C GLU A 77 12.69 -0.49 -15.39
N ILE A 78 13.08 -1.63 -14.80
CA ILE A 78 14.48 -2.06 -14.68
C ILE A 78 15.07 -2.39 -16.05
N ALA A 79 14.34 -3.12 -16.89
CA ALA A 79 14.78 -3.47 -18.24
C ALA A 79 14.99 -2.22 -19.13
N LEU A 80 14.19 -1.16 -18.93
CA LEU A 80 14.36 0.12 -19.61
C LEU A 80 15.56 0.94 -19.11
N ARG A 81 16.07 0.67 -17.89
CA ARG A 81 17.18 1.39 -17.25
C ARG A 81 18.22 0.43 -16.68
N PRO A 82 18.93 -0.35 -17.53
CA PRO A 82 19.89 -1.35 -17.09
C PRO A 82 21.12 -0.76 -16.37
N ALA A 83 21.38 0.55 -16.53
CA ALA A 83 22.42 1.28 -15.81
C ALA A 83 22.18 1.40 -14.28
N GLY A 84 21.03 0.93 -13.78
CA GLY A 84 20.73 0.86 -12.35
C GLY A 84 20.03 2.09 -11.76
N GLU A 85 19.79 3.12 -12.58
CA GLU A 85 19.06 4.32 -12.17
C GLU A 85 17.59 4.01 -11.87
N ARG A 86 17.09 4.49 -10.72
CA ARG A 86 15.67 4.43 -10.42
C ARG A 86 14.93 5.56 -11.13
N GLY A 87 13.88 5.20 -11.86
CA GLY A 87 12.94 6.15 -12.43
C GLY A 87 11.80 6.49 -11.45
N PRO A 88 11.08 7.59 -11.66
CA PRO A 88 10.04 8.06 -10.75
C PRO A 88 8.88 7.07 -10.59
N VAL A 89 8.57 6.28 -11.62
CA VAL A 89 7.55 5.20 -11.54
C VAL A 89 8.00 4.10 -10.58
N ARG A 90 9.28 3.69 -10.64
CA ARG A 90 9.85 2.70 -9.73
C ARG A 90 9.86 3.23 -8.29
N ASP A 91 10.17 4.51 -8.10
CA ASP A 91 10.15 5.13 -6.77
C ASP A 91 8.72 5.20 -6.21
N ALA A 92 7.73 5.51 -7.06
CA ALA A 92 6.32 5.52 -6.66
C ALA A 92 5.83 4.13 -6.25
N LEU A 93 6.14 3.10 -7.05
CA LEU A 93 5.82 1.70 -6.71
C LEU A 93 6.50 1.25 -5.42
N THR A 94 7.79 1.55 -5.26
CA THR A 94 8.54 1.21 -4.04
C THR A 94 7.90 1.87 -2.82
N GLN A 95 7.60 3.17 -2.91
CA GLN A 95 7.00 3.89 -1.81
C GLN A 95 5.58 3.40 -1.48
N PHE A 96 4.82 2.98 -2.49
CA PHE A 96 3.52 2.35 -2.27
C PHE A 96 3.64 0.95 -1.67
N ASP A 97 4.66 0.18 -2.04
CA ASP A 97 4.84 -1.15 -1.45
C ASP A 97 5.24 -1.09 0.03
N GLU A 98 6.05 -0.09 0.38
CA GLU A 98 6.52 0.13 1.75
C GLU A 98 5.43 0.80 2.62
N ASP A 99 4.82 1.88 2.12
CA ASP A 99 4.00 2.81 2.89
C ASP A 99 2.59 3.05 2.33
N GLY A 100 2.20 2.28 1.31
CA GLY A 100 0.97 2.49 0.56
C GLY A 100 -0.29 2.24 1.34
N LEU A 101 -1.26 3.11 1.14
CA LEU A 101 -2.63 2.91 1.59
C LEU A 101 -3.57 3.39 0.48
N VAL A 102 -4.66 2.68 0.26
CA VAL A 102 -5.76 3.16 -0.58
C VAL A 102 -6.91 3.54 0.33
N LEU A 103 -7.34 4.79 0.24
CA LEU A 103 -8.50 5.30 0.97
C LEU A 103 -9.63 5.51 -0.03
N VAL A 104 -10.75 4.83 0.18
CA VAL A 104 -11.97 4.99 -0.61
C VAL A 104 -13.06 5.62 0.24
N SER A 105 -13.67 6.69 -0.25
CA SER A 105 -14.73 7.44 0.43
C SER A 105 -15.82 7.87 -0.54
N ASP A 106 -17.07 7.94 -0.06
CA ASP A 106 -18.22 8.56 -0.73
C ASP A 106 -18.34 10.06 -0.41
N ASP A 107 -17.57 10.56 0.55
CA ASP A 107 -17.46 11.99 0.87
C ASP A 107 -16.29 12.59 0.09
N ALA A 108 -16.60 13.28 -1.01
CA ALA A 108 -15.63 14.00 -1.83
C ALA A 108 -14.91 15.13 -1.05
N ALA A 109 -15.59 15.77 -0.09
CA ALA A 109 -15.00 16.85 0.70
C ALA A 109 -14.03 16.31 1.76
N LEU A 110 -14.23 15.08 2.27
CA LEU A 110 -13.21 14.37 3.04
C LEU A 110 -11.94 14.16 2.21
N ILE A 111 -12.08 13.65 0.97
CA ILE A 111 -10.93 13.41 0.08
C ILE A 111 -10.19 14.71 -0.20
N ASP A 112 -10.92 15.80 -0.50
CA ASP A 112 -10.32 17.11 -0.74
C ASP A 112 -9.59 17.64 0.51
N ALA A 113 -10.19 17.54 1.70
CA ALA A 113 -9.58 17.97 2.94
C ALA A 113 -8.29 17.19 3.25
N LEU A 114 -8.25 15.87 3.00
CA LEU A 114 -7.05 15.05 3.15
C LEU A 114 -5.96 15.46 2.16
N ARG A 115 -6.30 15.60 0.87
CA ARG A 115 -5.36 16.03 -0.18
C ARG A 115 -4.81 17.44 0.09
N GLY A 116 -5.64 18.33 0.62
CA GLY A 116 -5.30 19.70 0.99
C GLY A 116 -4.63 19.85 2.37
N HIS A 117 -4.34 18.75 3.07
CA HIS A 117 -3.74 18.75 4.41
C HIS A 117 -4.56 19.56 5.45
N ARG A 118 -5.88 19.65 5.27
CA ARG A 118 -6.81 20.29 6.22
C ARG A 118 -7.17 19.27 7.31
N TRP A 119 -6.17 18.91 8.12
CA TRP A 119 -6.22 17.73 8.99
C TRP A 119 -7.38 17.75 10.00
N ARG A 120 -7.61 18.89 10.67
CA ARG A 120 -8.73 19.03 11.61
C ARG A 120 -10.09 18.89 10.93
N GLU A 121 -10.25 19.42 9.71
CA GLU A 121 -11.47 19.22 8.94
C GLU A 121 -11.64 17.73 8.60
N ALA A 122 -10.63 17.11 8.02
CA ALA A 122 -10.70 15.74 7.53
C ALA A 122 -10.88 14.69 8.65
N MET A 123 -10.10 14.81 9.73
CA MET A 123 -9.94 13.74 10.72
C MET A 123 -10.76 13.97 12.00
N HIS A 124 -11.17 15.20 12.29
CA HIS A 124 -12.04 15.52 13.43
C HIS A 124 -13.45 15.91 12.99
N GLN A 125 -13.61 16.96 12.17
CA GLN A 125 -14.94 17.45 11.79
C GLN A 125 -15.69 16.46 10.89
N ARG A 126 -14.97 15.78 9.99
CA ARG A 126 -15.49 14.73 9.10
C ARG A 126 -15.23 13.32 9.62
N ARG A 127 -15.00 13.15 10.92
CA ARG A 127 -14.67 11.85 11.52
C ARG A 127 -15.63 10.74 11.14
N ALA A 128 -16.95 11.00 11.17
CA ALA A 128 -17.94 10.00 10.80
C ALA A 128 -17.83 9.54 9.33
N ALA A 129 -17.42 10.42 8.41
CA ALA A 129 -17.14 10.03 7.03
C ALA A 129 -15.83 9.22 6.94
N LEU A 130 -14.79 9.63 7.67
CA LEU A 130 -13.52 8.92 7.73
C LEU A 130 -13.66 7.52 8.34
N GLU A 131 -14.53 7.34 9.34
CA GLU A 131 -14.85 6.03 9.93
C GLU A 131 -15.63 5.11 8.97
N ARG A 132 -16.41 5.69 8.05
CA ARG A 132 -17.10 4.93 6.97
C ARG A 132 -16.18 4.60 5.80
N ALA A 133 -15.12 5.39 5.59
CA ALA A 133 -14.17 5.18 4.51
C ALA A 133 -13.52 3.78 4.62
N ARG A 134 -13.16 3.22 3.46
CA ARG A 134 -12.47 1.94 3.37
C ARG A 134 -10.99 2.15 3.18
N LEU A 135 -10.20 1.48 4.00
CA LEU A 135 -8.75 1.53 3.98
C LEU A 135 -8.21 0.17 3.53
N HIS A 136 -7.49 0.15 2.41
CA HIS A 136 -6.72 -1.00 1.97
C HIS A 136 -5.24 -0.70 2.18
N VAL A 137 -4.64 -1.35 3.17
CA VAL A 137 -3.23 -1.17 3.51
C VAL A 137 -2.41 -2.13 2.67
N ILE A 138 -1.59 -1.59 1.77
CA ILE A 138 -0.67 -2.35 0.92
C ILE A 138 0.77 -2.24 1.44
N GLY A 139 1.09 -1.09 2.03
CA GLY A 139 2.37 -0.78 2.66
C GLY A 139 2.73 -1.74 3.77
N HIS A 140 3.62 -2.69 3.50
CA HIS A 140 3.99 -3.70 4.50
C HIS A 140 4.90 -3.13 5.59
N ALA A 141 5.78 -2.18 5.26
CA ALA A 141 6.57 -1.47 6.25
C ALA A 141 5.74 -0.50 7.09
N LEU A 142 4.64 0.05 6.54
CA LEU A 142 3.67 0.81 7.33
C LEU A 142 3.09 -0.03 8.47
N MET A 143 2.72 -1.29 8.18
CA MET A 143 2.21 -2.22 9.20
C MET A 143 3.27 -2.52 10.26
N ASP A 144 4.52 -2.70 9.86
CA ASP A 144 5.63 -2.91 10.80
C ASP A 144 5.85 -1.68 11.70
N LYS A 145 5.94 -0.48 11.10
CA LYS A 145 6.07 0.79 11.82
C LYS A 145 4.87 1.06 12.74
N ALA A 146 3.67 0.62 12.38
CA ALA A 146 2.47 0.77 13.20
C ALA A 146 2.45 -0.13 14.46
N ARG A 147 3.38 -1.08 14.60
CA ARG A 147 3.55 -1.86 15.85
C ARG A 147 4.09 -1.00 17.00
N ALA A 148 4.85 0.03 16.68
CA ALA A 148 5.35 1.04 17.61
C ALA A 148 5.17 2.44 16.98
N PRO A 149 3.92 2.95 16.94
CA PRO A 149 3.63 4.22 16.29
C PRO A 149 4.44 5.37 16.89
N HIS A 150 4.86 6.30 16.04
CA HIS A 150 5.64 7.47 16.44
C HIS A 150 5.13 8.72 15.73
N VAL A 151 5.41 9.89 16.31
CA VAL A 151 5.09 11.19 15.72
C VAL A 151 5.70 11.28 14.32
N GLY A 152 4.86 11.58 13.33
CA GLY A 152 5.28 11.67 11.93
C GLY A 152 5.14 10.37 11.12
N LEU A 153 4.63 9.28 11.72
CA LEU A 153 4.24 8.08 10.97
C LEU A 153 3.16 8.43 9.93
N CYS A 154 3.51 8.32 8.65
CA CYS A 154 2.65 8.69 7.54
C CYS A 154 2.56 7.57 6.50
N ALA A 155 1.34 7.29 6.06
CA ALA A 155 1.08 6.48 4.88
C ALA A 155 1.22 7.31 3.59
N LYS A 156 1.27 6.61 2.46
CA LYS A 156 1.38 7.17 1.10
C LYS A 156 0.14 6.75 0.31
N VAL A 157 -0.74 7.72 0.10
CA VAL A 157 -2.16 7.41 -0.10
C VAL A 157 -2.62 7.68 -1.51
N LEU A 158 -3.25 6.66 -2.10
CA LEU A 158 -4.13 6.79 -3.25
C LEU A 158 -5.55 7.05 -2.71
N HIS A 159 -6.02 8.29 -2.86
CA HIS A 159 -7.39 8.66 -2.47
C HIS A 159 -8.32 8.46 -3.65
N LEU A 160 -9.40 7.71 -3.45
CA LEU A 160 -10.38 7.38 -4.46
C LEU A 160 -11.78 7.75 -3.98
N HIS A 161 -12.56 8.36 -4.87
CA HIS A 161 -14.00 8.43 -4.70
C HIS A 161 -14.62 7.08 -5.09
N VAL A 162 -15.73 6.71 -4.45
CA VAL A 162 -16.42 5.44 -4.76
C VAL A 162 -16.86 5.32 -6.22
N ASP A 163 -17.13 6.43 -6.90
CA ASP A 163 -17.52 6.45 -8.32
C ASP A 163 -16.37 6.07 -9.26
N GLU A 164 -15.12 6.08 -8.77
CA GLU A 164 -13.96 5.62 -9.53
C GLU A 164 -13.85 4.08 -9.54
N LEU A 165 -14.65 3.37 -8.72
CA LEU A 165 -14.65 1.92 -8.63
C LEU A 165 -15.65 1.28 -9.62
N PRO A 166 -15.29 0.16 -10.27
CA PRO A 166 -16.15 -0.50 -11.24
C PRO A 166 -17.35 -1.14 -10.56
N GLY A 167 -18.55 -0.99 -11.14
CA GLY A 167 -19.77 -1.59 -10.59
C GLY A 167 -20.31 -0.90 -9.32
N GLY A 168 -19.76 0.26 -8.94
CA GLY A 168 -20.18 1.04 -7.78
C GLY A 168 -19.48 0.66 -6.47
N ALA A 169 -19.67 1.50 -5.45
CA ALA A 169 -18.98 1.42 -4.15
C ALA A 169 -19.10 0.05 -3.47
N ALA A 170 -20.32 -0.50 -3.41
CA ALA A 170 -20.65 -1.58 -2.49
C ALA A 170 -19.94 -2.90 -2.84
N ASP A 171 -19.89 -3.26 -4.13
CA ASP A 171 -19.40 -4.57 -4.57
C ASP A 171 -17.87 -4.68 -4.51
N VAL A 172 -17.17 -3.61 -4.90
CA VAL A 172 -15.69 -3.60 -4.88
C VAL A 172 -15.17 -3.44 -3.46
N LEU A 173 -15.85 -2.65 -2.62
CA LEU A 173 -15.44 -2.46 -1.23
C LEU A 173 -15.77 -3.65 -0.33
N ALA A 174 -16.80 -4.43 -0.66
CA ALA A 174 -17.12 -5.66 0.07
C ALA A 174 -16.21 -6.84 -0.32
N ASN A 175 -15.59 -6.81 -1.50
CA ASN A 175 -14.83 -7.93 -2.03
C ASN A 175 -13.38 -7.56 -2.35
N VAL A 176 -12.46 -7.94 -1.45
CA VAL A 176 -11.02 -7.70 -1.64
C VAL A 176 -10.48 -8.32 -2.93
N ALA A 177 -11.00 -9.45 -3.39
CA ALA A 177 -10.54 -10.03 -4.66
C ALA A 177 -10.98 -9.20 -5.88
N ALA A 178 -12.12 -8.50 -5.79
CA ALA A 178 -12.57 -7.58 -6.84
C ALA A 178 -11.71 -6.30 -6.83
N PHE A 179 -11.44 -5.75 -5.65
CA PHE A 179 -10.53 -4.61 -5.50
C PHE A 179 -9.10 -4.94 -5.99
N ASP A 180 -8.57 -6.11 -5.61
CA ASP A 180 -7.27 -6.60 -6.05
C ASP A 180 -7.18 -6.71 -7.58
N ARG A 181 -8.19 -7.30 -8.22
CA ARG A 181 -8.28 -7.35 -9.70
C ARG A 181 -8.31 -5.96 -10.33
N TRP A 182 -9.16 -5.07 -9.81
CA TRP A 182 -9.34 -3.75 -10.38
C TRP A 182 -8.07 -2.90 -10.28
N LEU A 183 -7.46 -2.81 -9.09
CA LEU A 183 -6.27 -1.99 -8.92
C LEU A 183 -5.08 -2.57 -9.68
N ALA A 184 -4.94 -3.90 -9.76
CA ALA A 184 -3.95 -4.55 -10.62
C ALA A 184 -4.12 -4.14 -12.08
N SER A 185 -5.37 -4.17 -12.61
CA SER A 185 -5.63 -3.77 -14.00
C SER A 185 -5.25 -2.31 -14.29
N ARG A 186 -5.41 -1.40 -13.31
CA ARG A 186 -4.93 -0.01 -13.44
C ARG A 186 -3.40 0.07 -13.51
N ILE A 187 -2.69 -0.70 -12.69
CA ILE A 187 -1.21 -0.76 -12.74
C ILE A 187 -0.74 -1.30 -14.09
N GLU A 188 -1.36 -2.38 -14.57
CA GLU A 188 -1.04 -3.03 -15.86
C GLU A 188 -1.29 -2.09 -17.05
N ALA A 189 -2.39 -1.33 -17.01
CA ALA A 189 -2.71 -0.32 -18.02
C ALA A 189 -1.84 0.94 -17.94
N GLY A 190 -0.87 1.01 -17.02
CA GLY A 190 -0.02 2.18 -16.80
C GLY A 190 -0.75 3.36 -16.14
N GLN A 191 -1.98 3.16 -15.65
CA GLN A 191 -2.78 4.14 -14.92
C GLN A 191 -2.35 4.19 -13.43
N TRP A 192 -1.06 4.40 -13.22
CA TRP A 192 -0.40 4.41 -11.91
C TRP A 192 0.21 5.80 -11.65
N PRO A 193 0.30 6.27 -10.38
CA PRO A 193 1.17 7.36 -9.97
C PRO A 193 2.48 7.43 -10.76
N ALA A 194 2.69 8.54 -11.46
CA ALA A 194 3.89 8.76 -12.26
C ALA A 194 5.09 9.05 -11.37
N THR A 195 4.85 9.64 -10.19
CA THR A 195 5.88 9.99 -9.21
C THR A 195 5.41 9.71 -7.77
N PRO A 196 6.34 9.58 -6.81
CA PRO A 196 6.02 9.50 -5.39
C PRO A 196 5.15 10.67 -4.86
N ARG A 197 5.14 11.83 -5.54
CA ARG A 197 4.39 13.02 -5.11
C ARG A 197 2.89 12.91 -5.39
N ASP A 198 2.50 11.97 -6.24
CA ASP A 198 1.09 11.69 -6.55
C ASP A 198 0.45 10.88 -5.41
N LEU A 199 1.26 10.19 -4.59
CA LEU A 199 0.85 9.53 -3.35
C LEU A 199 0.89 10.52 -2.18
N LYS A 200 -0.25 11.11 -1.85
CA LYS A 200 -0.33 12.14 -0.81
C LYS A 200 -0.07 11.54 0.58
N PRO A 201 0.68 12.23 1.46
CA PRO A 201 0.94 11.74 2.79
C PRO A 201 -0.36 11.73 3.62
N LEU A 202 -0.51 10.75 4.50
CA LEU A 202 -1.60 10.68 5.47
C LEU A 202 -1.04 10.36 6.86
N PRO A 203 -1.12 11.28 7.84
CA PRO A 203 -0.70 11.02 9.21
C PRO A 203 -1.53 9.89 9.82
N VAL A 204 -0.89 8.74 10.07
CA VAL A 204 -1.60 7.53 10.54
C VAL A 204 -2.20 7.76 11.92
N LEU A 205 -1.49 8.47 12.79
CA LEU A 205 -1.95 8.75 14.14
C LEU A 205 -3.18 9.69 14.21
N GLY A 206 -3.59 10.29 13.09
CA GLY A 206 -4.87 11.00 12.98
C GLY A 206 -6.06 10.09 12.61
N LEU A 207 -5.83 8.83 12.23
CA LEU A 207 -6.89 7.90 11.87
C LEU A 207 -7.66 7.42 13.12
N PRO A 208 -8.98 7.24 13.04
CA PRO A 208 -9.80 6.70 14.12
C PRO A 208 -9.22 5.39 14.68
N GLY A 209 -9.12 5.30 16.02
CA GLY A 209 -8.66 4.10 16.73
C GLY A 209 -7.13 3.97 16.89
N MET A 210 -6.33 4.83 16.26
CA MET A 210 -4.86 4.76 16.39
C MET A 210 -4.32 5.31 17.72
N THR A 211 -5.00 6.30 18.31
CA THR A 211 -4.68 6.86 19.63
C THR A 211 -5.92 7.53 20.22
N PRO A 212 -6.13 7.51 21.55
CA PRO A 212 -7.20 8.26 22.19
C PRO A 212 -7.07 9.78 22.01
N ASP A 213 -5.85 10.30 21.82
CA ASP A 213 -5.59 11.75 21.72
C ASP A 213 -6.32 12.40 20.54
N ASN A 214 -6.55 11.63 19.47
CA ASN A 214 -7.21 12.12 18.25
C ASN A 214 -8.74 12.33 18.39
N LEU A 215 -9.28 12.12 19.59
CA LEU A 215 -10.64 12.54 19.94
C LEU A 215 -10.72 14.04 20.26
N ASP A 216 -9.62 14.66 20.70
CA ASP A 216 -9.56 16.08 20.99
C ASP A 216 -9.27 16.87 19.69
N PRO A 217 -10.09 17.88 19.32
CA PRO A 217 -9.79 18.74 18.18
C PRO A 217 -8.42 19.42 18.23
N ALA A 218 -7.91 19.77 19.43
CA ALA A 218 -6.63 20.45 19.60
C ALA A 218 -5.43 19.56 19.26
N TYR A 219 -5.60 18.23 19.26
CA TYR A 219 -4.56 17.29 18.82
C TYR A 219 -4.11 17.54 17.38
N PHE A 220 -5.05 17.96 16.51
CA PHE A 220 -4.78 18.24 15.10
C PHE A 220 -4.03 19.55 14.86
N ASP A 221 -3.81 20.36 15.90
CA ASP A 221 -3.05 21.61 15.82
C ASP A 221 -1.52 21.35 15.99
N ASP A 222 -1.10 20.12 16.36
CA ASP A 222 0.32 19.76 16.45
C ASP A 222 0.98 19.60 15.06
N THR A 223 1.57 20.69 14.59
CA THR A 223 2.26 20.76 13.30
C THR A 223 3.48 19.85 13.16
N ARG A 224 4.02 19.27 14.24
CA ARG A 224 5.09 18.26 14.15
C ARG A 224 4.57 17.00 13.45
N GLN A 225 3.31 16.67 13.71
CA GLN A 225 2.58 15.54 13.14
C GLN A 225 1.71 15.94 11.94
N PHE A 226 0.88 16.96 12.12
CA PHE A 226 -0.14 17.41 11.17
C PHE A 226 0.38 18.59 10.36
N ARG A 227 1.37 18.32 9.51
CA ARG A 227 2.05 19.36 8.72
C ARG A 227 1.11 19.93 7.64
N PRO A 228 0.98 21.26 7.51
CA PRO A 228 0.19 21.86 6.44
C PRO A 228 0.76 21.50 5.05
N ALA A 229 -0.03 21.72 4.01
CA ALA A 229 0.43 21.57 2.63
C ALA A 229 1.61 22.53 2.38
N ARG A 230 2.63 22.07 1.67
CA ARG A 230 3.70 22.96 1.22
C ARG A 230 3.16 23.85 0.10
N ALA A 231 3.38 25.16 0.21
CA ALA A 231 3.13 26.13 -0.85
C ALA A 231 4.01 25.85 -2.08
#